data_AF-A0A955B9A8-F1
#
_entry.id   AF-A0A955B9A8-F1
#
_cell.length_a   1.000
_cell.length_b   1.000
_cell.length_c   1.000
_cell.angle_alpha   90.00
_cell.angle_beta   90.00
_cell.angle_gamma   90.00
#
_symmetry.space_group_name_H-M   'P 1'
#
loop_
_entity.id
_entity.type
_entity.pdbx_description
1 polymer ?
#
loop_
_entity_poly.entity_id
_entity_poly.type
_entity_poly.pdbx_seq_one_letter_code
_entity_poly.pdbx_strand_id
1 'polypeptide(L)'
;HLRGLRDATGPFSEKRRAMLKVKEQLDYLVKMDPQHTGYQRRMAETCQRLGSLEQVTGTGRNLFHNREIDVSLYDPELLERARSVQQKLVDAGQELPWVAVDLTDTLNVIACFRFYTTDDLSYRECDTRSVEILEEMVHEFPDLEKLHITLAIRLAESAKRDMSRSEFFLAAQLFVEAAKYYRQFLIKRPHDIGTRLDLGETLILAGRCYEVTGEQADSAENFAAAQEVLQQLKRLGPCPKHLQHKLQQFEEALNQGDSTE
;
A
#
# COMPACT_ATOMS: atom_id res chain seq x y z
N HIS A 1 -0.02 -31.07 22.01
CA HIS A 1 0.56 -31.64 20.78
C HIS A 1 -0.38 -31.73 19.56
N LEU A 2 -1.52 -31.01 19.50
CA LEU A 2 -2.44 -31.07 18.34
C LEU A 2 -2.75 -29.71 17.68
N ARG A 3 -2.00 -28.64 17.98
CA ARG A 3 -2.14 -27.36 17.25
C ARG A 3 -1.30 -27.29 15.97
N GLY A 4 -0.18 -28.02 15.88
CA GLY A 4 0.73 -27.98 14.71
C GLY A 4 0.33 -28.84 13.50
N LEU A 5 -0.81 -29.54 13.53
CA LEU A 5 -1.26 -30.41 12.44
C LEU A 5 -2.42 -29.81 11.62
N ARG A 6 -3.00 -28.69 12.07
CA ARG A 6 -4.09 -28.02 11.35
C ARG A 6 -3.60 -27.08 10.24
N ASP A 7 -2.32 -26.72 10.24
CA ASP A 7 -1.73 -25.80 9.26
C ASP A 7 -1.25 -26.51 7.98
N ALA A 8 -1.04 -27.84 8.01
CA ALA A 8 -0.52 -28.58 6.86
C ALA A 8 -1.54 -28.80 5.73
N THR A 9 -2.85 -28.66 6.00
CA THR A 9 -3.94 -29.04 5.07
C THR A 9 -4.98 -27.95 4.81
N GLY A 10 -4.69 -26.70 5.19
CA GLY A 10 -5.56 -25.57 4.85
C GLY A 10 -5.45 -25.13 3.37
N PRO A 11 -6.44 -24.39 2.84
CA PRO A 11 -6.41 -23.84 1.47
C PRO A 11 -5.17 -22.98 1.18
N PHE A 12 -4.52 -22.44 2.22
CA PHE A 12 -3.24 -21.74 2.14
C PHE A 12 -2.07 -22.65 1.77
N SER A 13 -2.01 -23.86 2.33
CA SER A 13 -0.95 -24.82 2.00
C SER A 13 -1.10 -25.33 0.56
N GLU A 14 -2.32 -25.34 0.02
CA GLU A 14 -2.59 -25.66 -1.39
C GLU A 14 -2.19 -24.52 -2.33
N LYS A 15 -2.58 -23.28 -2.02
CA LYS A 15 -2.17 -22.09 -2.80
C LYS A 15 -0.64 -21.94 -2.84
N ARG A 16 0.02 -22.10 -1.70
CA ARG A 16 1.49 -22.06 -1.60
C ARG A 16 2.13 -23.17 -2.44
N ARG A 17 1.64 -24.42 -2.33
CA ARG A 17 2.11 -25.55 -3.15
C ARG A 17 1.92 -25.31 -4.65
N ALA A 18 0.77 -24.76 -5.06
CA ALA A 18 0.52 -24.44 -6.46
C ALA A 18 1.49 -23.36 -6.97
N MET A 19 1.74 -22.32 -6.18
CA MET A 19 2.68 -21.26 -6.56
C MET A 19 4.14 -21.74 -6.57
N LEU A 20 4.55 -22.65 -5.69
CA LEU A 20 5.87 -23.27 -5.74
C LEU A 20 6.09 -24.05 -7.04
N LYS A 21 5.09 -24.80 -7.51
CA LYS A 21 5.15 -25.49 -8.82
C LYS A 21 5.30 -24.50 -9.98
N VAL A 22 4.56 -23.40 -9.95
CA VAL A 22 4.67 -22.33 -10.97
C VAL A 22 6.07 -21.72 -10.95
N LYS A 23 6.63 -21.47 -9.75
CA LYS A 23 8.00 -20.98 -9.59
C LYS A 23 9.02 -21.95 -10.19
N GLU A 24 8.92 -23.26 -9.93
CA GLU A 24 9.83 -24.27 -10.50
C GLU A 24 9.80 -24.26 -12.04
N GLN A 25 8.60 -24.15 -12.63
CA GLN A 25 8.45 -24.05 -14.09
C GLN A 25 9.08 -22.76 -14.64
N LEU A 26 8.83 -21.62 -13.99
CA LEU A 26 9.43 -20.35 -14.38
C LEU A 26 10.95 -20.36 -14.17
N ASP A 27 11.47 -21.07 -13.16
CA ASP A 27 12.90 -21.21 -12.90
C ASP A 27 13.58 -21.92 -14.07
N TYR A 28 12.93 -22.97 -14.58
CA TYR A 28 13.38 -23.64 -15.78
C TYR A 28 13.33 -22.72 -17.01
N LEU A 29 12.22 -22.02 -17.24
CA LEU A 29 12.06 -21.12 -18.39
C LEU A 29 13.08 -19.97 -18.41
N VAL A 30 13.32 -19.32 -17.25
CA VAL A 30 14.32 -18.24 -17.13
C VAL A 30 15.74 -18.77 -17.31
N LYS A 31 16.04 -20.02 -16.92
CA LYS A 31 17.34 -20.64 -17.21
C LYS A 31 17.53 -20.94 -18.70
N MET A 32 16.47 -21.38 -19.38
CA MET A 32 16.50 -21.71 -20.81
C MET A 32 16.56 -20.48 -21.70
N ASP A 33 15.87 -19.40 -21.31
CA ASP A 33 15.91 -18.12 -22.01
C ASP A 33 16.03 -16.96 -21.02
N PRO A 34 17.27 -16.63 -20.60
CA PRO A 34 17.50 -15.58 -19.62
C PRO A 34 17.18 -14.18 -20.12
N GLN A 35 16.99 -13.96 -21.43
CA GLN A 35 16.69 -12.64 -21.98
C GLN A 35 15.18 -12.41 -22.18
N HIS A 36 14.37 -13.45 -21.98
CA HIS A 36 12.92 -13.33 -22.12
C HIS A 36 12.29 -12.56 -20.95
N THR A 37 12.03 -11.28 -21.18
CA THR A 37 11.45 -10.33 -20.20
C THR A 37 10.16 -10.84 -19.57
N GLY A 38 9.26 -11.43 -20.37
CA GLY A 38 8.00 -12.00 -19.86
C GLY A 38 8.18 -13.14 -18.85
N TYR A 39 9.22 -13.98 -19.00
CA TYR A 39 9.51 -15.04 -18.03
C TYR A 39 10.14 -14.46 -16.75
N GLN A 40 11.05 -13.51 -16.91
CA GLN A 40 11.65 -12.80 -15.78
C GLN A 40 10.59 -12.08 -14.94
N ARG A 41 9.68 -11.34 -15.58
CA ARG A 41 8.59 -10.64 -14.92
C ARG A 41 7.66 -11.59 -14.17
N ARG A 42 7.17 -12.64 -14.83
CA ARG A 42 6.30 -13.65 -14.20
C ARG A 42 7.00 -14.38 -13.05
N MET A 43 8.31 -14.61 -13.17
CA MET A 43 9.13 -15.14 -12.06
C MET A 43 9.12 -14.16 -10.89
N ALA A 44 9.39 -12.88 -11.12
CA ALA A 44 9.40 -11.86 -10.07
C ALA A 44 8.03 -11.75 -9.38
N GLU A 45 6.93 -11.68 -10.13
CA GLU A 45 5.57 -11.69 -9.58
C GLU A 45 5.28 -12.93 -8.74
N THR A 46 5.76 -14.10 -9.17
CA THR A 46 5.58 -15.36 -8.44
C THR A 46 6.39 -15.37 -7.15
N CYS A 47 7.64 -14.90 -7.21
CA CYS A 47 8.51 -14.73 -6.04
C CYS A 47 7.92 -13.72 -5.05
N GLN A 48 7.46 -12.56 -5.52
CA GLN A 48 6.79 -11.56 -4.71
C GLN A 48 5.57 -12.16 -4.00
N ARG A 49 4.67 -12.81 -4.75
CA ARG A 49 3.46 -13.41 -4.18
C ARG A 49 3.74 -14.54 -3.19
N LEU A 50 4.78 -15.34 -3.43
CA LEU A 50 5.23 -16.40 -2.52
C LEU A 50 5.86 -15.82 -1.25
N GLY A 51 6.68 -14.78 -1.39
CA GLY A 51 7.31 -14.08 -0.28
C GLY A 51 6.33 -13.21 0.53
N SER A 52 5.22 -12.79 -0.09
CA SER A 52 4.14 -12.01 0.52
C SER A 52 2.90 -12.85 0.84
N LEU A 53 3.00 -14.18 0.86
CA LEU A 53 1.85 -15.10 0.89
C LEU A 53 1.20 -15.15 2.27
N GLU A 54 0.86 -14.00 2.86
CA GLU A 54 0.23 -13.83 4.17
C GLU A 54 -0.37 -12.44 4.42
N GLN A 55 -0.88 -11.76 3.39
CA GLN A 55 -1.81 -10.64 3.62
C GLN A 55 -3.29 -11.05 3.79
N VAL A 56 -3.64 -12.34 3.61
CA VAL A 56 -5.04 -12.80 3.62
C VAL A 56 -5.31 -13.82 4.72
N THR A 57 -4.87 -13.53 5.94
CA THR A 57 -5.40 -14.14 7.16
C THR A 57 -6.22 -13.09 7.90
N GLY A 58 -7.52 -13.04 7.60
CA GLY A 58 -8.50 -12.30 8.37
C GLY A 58 -9.35 -11.34 7.54
N THR A 59 -10.65 -11.57 7.58
CA THR A 59 -11.75 -10.69 7.21
C THR A 59 -11.46 -9.20 7.40
N GLY A 60 -11.95 -8.36 6.47
CA GLY A 60 -11.71 -6.92 6.44
C GLY A 60 -11.85 -6.22 7.79
N ARG A 61 -10.83 -5.42 8.11
CA ARG A 61 -10.83 -4.19 8.90
C ARG A 61 -9.38 -3.74 9.06
N ASN A 62 -9.09 -2.60 8.44
CA ASN A 62 -8.09 -1.57 8.74
C ASN A 62 -6.67 -1.99 9.17
N LEU A 63 -5.71 -1.39 8.47
CA LEU A 63 -4.29 -1.18 8.82
C LEU A 63 -4.03 -0.54 10.20
N PHE A 64 -5.04 -0.41 11.07
CA PHE A 64 -4.97 0.28 12.36
C PHE A 64 -5.42 -0.57 13.55
N HIS A 65 -5.69 -1.86 13.38
CA HIS A 65 -5.96 -2.74 14.52
C HIS A 65 -4.96 -3.88 14.50
N ASN A 66 -3.98 -3.81 15.41
CA ASN A 66 -3.12 -4.89 15.91
C ASN A 66 -3.42 -6.25 15.27
N ARG A 67 -2.94 -6.45 14.05
CA ARG A 67 -2.68 -7.80 13.56
C ARG A 67 -1.23 -8.06 13.92
N GLU A 68 -1.01 -9.08 14.72
CA GLU A 68 0.25 -9.79 14.70
C GLU A 68 0.45 -10.21 13.24
N ILE A 69 1.25 -9.45 12.49
CA ILE A 69 1.74 -9.90 11.19
C ILE A 69 2.67 -11.04 11.53
N ASP A 70 2.30 -12.25 11.13
CA ASP A 70 3.17 -13.39 11.30
C ASP A 70 4.32 -13.29 10.29
N VAL A 71 5.36 -12.59 10.73
CA VAL A 71 6.59 -12.37 9.97
C VAL A 71 7.31 -13.68 9.66
N SER A 72 6.99 -14.80 10.33
CA SER A 72 7.59 -16.12 10.08
C SER A 72 7.20 -16.72 8.72
N LEU A 73 6.19 -16.13 8.06
CA LEU A 73 5.66 -16.62 6.79
C LEU A 73 6.17 -15.81 5.59
N TYR A 74 7.02 -14.81 5.83
CA TYR A 74 7.76 -14.10 4.80
C TYR A 74 9.02 -14.88 4.41
N ASP A 75 9.27 -14.93 3.11
CA ASP A 75 10.53 -15.46 2.57
C ASP A 75 11.34 -14.28 2.01
N PRO A 76 12.27 -13.71 2.79
CA PRO A 76 13.02 -12.53 2.38
C PRO A 76 13.90 -12.79 1.15
N GLU A 77 14.36 -14.03 0.94
CA GLU A 77 15.15 -14.38 -0.24
C GLU A 77 14.31 -14.29 -1.52
N LEU A 78 13.05 -14.73 -1.46
CA LEU A 78 12.13 -14.61 -2.59
C LEU A 78 11.79 -13.14 -2.89
N LEU A 79 11.60 -12.31 -1.87
CA LEU A 79 11.33 -10.88 -2.06
C LEU A 79 12.53 -10.16 -2.67
N GLU A 80 13.74 -10.40 -2.15
CA GLU A 80 14.97 -9.81 -2.71
C GLU A 80 15.23 -10.29 -4.14
N ARG A 81 14.90 -11.55 -4.45
CA ARG A 81 14.98 -12.06 -5.82
C ARG A 81 13.99 -11.34 -6.75
N ALA A 82 12.74 -11.14 -6.32
CA ALA A 82 11.74 -10.40 -7.09
C ALA A 82 12.22 -8.96 -7.36
N ARG A 83 12.66 -8.27 -6.29
CA ARG A 83 13.20 -6.90 -6.36
C ARG A 83 14.36 -6.82 -7.36
N SER A 84 15.33 -7.74 -7.28
CA SER A 84 16.50 -7.73 -8.16
C SER A 84 16.13 -7.89 -9.64
N VAL A 85 15.16 -8.76 -9.95
CA VAL A 85 14.71 -8.96 -11.34
C VAL A 85 13.93 -7.74 -11.84
N GLN A 86 12.99 -7.22 -11.06
CA GLN A 86 12.21 -6.04 -11.43
C GLN A 86 13.10 -4.80 -11.58
N GLN A 87 14.07 -4.58 -10.69
CA GLN A 87 15.02 -3.48 -10.80
C GLN A 87 15.79 -3.52 -12.13
N LYS A 88 16.30 -4.70 -12.52
CA LYS A 88 17.00 -4.84 -13.81
C LYS A 88 16.11 -4.52 -15.01
N LEU A 89 14.83 -4.88 -14.95
CA LEU A 89 13.87 -4.56 -16.02
C LEU A 89 13.55 -3.06 -16.08
N VAL A 90 13.45 -2.38 -14.93
CA VAL A 90 13.31 -0.93 -14.85
C VAL A 90 14.56 -0.23 -15.39
N ASP A 91 15.75 -0.64 -14.95
CA ASP A 91 17.04 -0.08 -15.41
C ASP A 91 17.25 -0.27 -16.92
N ALA A 92 16.69 -1.33 -17.50
CA ALA A 92 16.72 -1.61 -18.93
C ALA A 92 15.68 -0.81 -19.75
N GLY A 93 14.81 -0.03 -19.09
CA GLY A 93 13.76 0.74 -19.77
C GLY A 93 12.62 -0.10 -20.34
N GLN A 94 12.41 -1.32 -19.83
CA GLN A 94 11.45 -2.26 -20.40
C GLN A 94 10.10 -2.23 -19.67
N GLU A 95 8.99 -2.12 -20.42
CA GLU A 95 7.62 -2.17 -19.88
C GLU A 95 7.37 -1.16 -18.72
N LEU A 96 7.99 0.03 -18.87
CA LEU A 96 8.32 0.99 -17.81
C LEU A 96 7.23 1.26 -16.75
N PRO A 97 5.97 1.63 -17.08
CA PRO A 97 5.01 1.94 -16.02
C PRO A 97 4.59 0.73 -15.18
N TRP A 98 4.46 -0.44 -15.81
CA TRP A 98 3.89 -1.62 -15.14
C TRP A 98 4.93 -2.35 -14.30
N VAL A 99 6.16 -2.47 -14.82
CA VAL A 99 7.26 -3.10 -14.07
C VAL A 99 7.72 -2.20 -12.92
N ALA A 100 7.70 -0.87 -13.10
CA ALA A 100 7.94 0.06 -12.01
C ALA A 100 6.91 -0.11 -10.88
N VAL A 101 5.62 -0.22 -11.21
CA VAL A 101 4.58 -0.53 -10.21
C VAL A 101 4.87 -1.87 -9.50
N ASP A 102 5.18 -2.93 -10.24
CA ASP A 102 5.49 -4.25 -9.66
C ASP A 102 6.73 -4.19 -8.73
N LEU A 103 7.76 -3.41 -9.09
CA LEU A 103 8.92 -3.14 -8.25
C LEU A 103 8.53 -2.40 -6.96
N THR A 104 7.70 -1.36 -7.07
CA THR A 104 7.28 -0.55 -5.93
C THR A 104 6.43 -1.36 -4.95
N ASP A 105 5.58 -2.27 -5.44
CA ASP A 105 4.83 -3.20 -4.61
C ASP A 105 5.76 -4.16 -3.87
N THR A 106 6.81 -4.64 -4.53
CA THR A 106 7.81 -5.53 -3.91
C THR A 106 8.62 -4.79 -2.86
N LEU A 107 9.07 -3.57 -3.16
CA LEU A 107 9.77 -2.70 -2.20
C LEU A 107 8.91 -2.38 -0.99
N ASN A 108 7.61 -2.13 -1.17
CA ASN A 108 6.70 -1.90 -0.04
C ASN A 108 6.55 -3.13 0.84
N VAL A 109 6.42 -4.33 0.26
CA VAL A 109 6.35 -5.58 1.04
C VAL A 109 7.66 -5.79 1.82
N ILE A 110 8.82 -5.53 1.21
CA ILE A 110 10.11 -5.59 1.89
C ILE A 110 10.18 -4.55 3.01
N ALA A 111 9.74 -3.32 2.77
CA ALA A 111 9.71 -2.25 3.77
C ALA A 111 8.81 -2.63 4.96
N CYS A 112 7.61 -3.17 4.71
CA CYS A 112 6.74 -3.68 5.77
C CYS A 112 7.42 -4.80 6.56
N PHE A 113 8.00 -5.80 5.90
CA PHE A 113 8.72 -6.87 6.58
C PHE A 113 9.82 -6.32 7.48
N ARG A 114 10.69 -5.47 6.92
CA ARG A 114 11.82 -4.85 7.63
C ARG A 114 11.37 -3.97 8.79
N PHE A 115 10.26 -3.24 8.64
CA PHE A 115 9.66 -2.44 9.70
C PHE A 115 9.29 -3.29 10.93
N TYR A 116 8.85 -4.54 10.73
CA TYR A 116 8.48 -5.44 11.83
C TYR A 116 9.62 -6.35 12.32
N THR A 117 10.68 -6.57 11.54
CA THR A 117 11.71 -7.57 11.85
C THR A 117 13.13 -7.04 12.08
N THR A 118 13.46 -5.84 11.59
CA THR A 118 14.84 -5.34 11.54
C THR A 118 14.97 -3.92 12.05
N ASP A 119 16.20 -3.42 12.12
CA ASP A 119 16.52 -2.05 12.47
C ASP A 119 16.03 -1.04 11.41
N ASP A 120 15.74 0.16 11.89
CA ASP A 120 15.02 1.27 11.27
C ASP A 120 15.47 1.60 9.83
N LEU A 121 16.78 1.76 9.63
CA LEU A 121 17.33 2.33 8.41
C LEU A 121 16.94 1.52 7.15
N SER A 122 16.83 0.20 7.30
CA SER A 122 16.60 -0.71 6.18
C SER A 122 15.16 -0.66 5.61
N TYR A 123 14.16 -0.29 6.42
CA TYR A 123 12.80 -0.11 5.90
C TYR A 123 12.68 1.21 5.15
N ARG A 124 13.30 2.29 5.66
CA ARG A 124 13.24 3.62 5.06
C ARG A 124 13.82 3.64 3.67
N GLU A 125 14.91 2.94 3.43
CA GLU A 125 15.51 2.80 2.11
C GLU A 125 14.52 2.22 1.09
N CYS A 126 13.87 1.10 1.45
CA CYS A 126 12.89 0.47 0.55
C CYS A 126 11.64 1.33 0.37
N ASP A 127 11.19 1.99 1.43
CA ASP A 127 10.01 2.85 1.39
C ASP A 127 10.22 4.08 0.51
N THR A 128 11.28 4.84 0.80
CA THR A 128 11.68 6.03 0.07
C THR A 128 11.87 5.70 -1.40
N ARG A 129 12.59 4.61 -1.71
CA ARG A 129 12.82 4.21 -3.09
C ARG A 129 11.51 3.84 -3.82
N SER A 130 10.55 3.23 -3.12
CA SER A 130 9.25 2.90 -3.71
C SER A 130 8.44 4.14 -4.07
N VAL A 131 8.54 5.22 -3.28
CA VAL A 131 7.89 6.51 -3.56
C VAL A 131 8.60 7.21 -4.72
N GLU A 132 9.93 7.33 -4.69
CA GLU A 132 10.73 7.98 -5.73
C GLU A 132 10.44 7.40 -7.12
N ILE A 133 10.41 6.07 -7.25
CA ILE A 133 10.09 5.42 -8.53
C ILE A 133 8.70 5.82 -9.01
N LEU A 134 7.69 5.87 -8.13
CA LEU A 134 6.34 6.25 -8.52
C LEU A 134 6.24 7.75 -8.87
N GLU A 135 6.97 8.62 -8.19
CA GLU A 135 7.06 10.04 -8.52
C GLU A 135 7.70 10.27 -9.90
N GLU A 136 8.82 9.59 -10.17
CA GLU A 136 9.48 9.57 -11.48
C GLU A 136 8.48 9.11 -12.58
N MET A 137 7.73 8.04 -12.32
CA MET A 137 6.76 7.51 -13.27
C MET A 137 5.55 8.43 -13.47
N VAL A 138 5.04 9.08 -12.42
CA VAL A 138 3.95 10.07 -12.55
C VAL A 138 4.42 11.29 -13.34
N HIS A 139 5.69 11.68 -13.18
CA HIS A 139 6.28 12.76 -13.98
C HIS A 139 6.40 12.40 -15.46
N GLU A 140 6.87 11.18 -15.77
CA GLU A 140 7.03 10.71 -17.16
C GLU A 140 5.69 10.37 -17.84
N PHE A 141 4.73 9.85 -17.07
CA PHE A 141 3.42 9.40 -17.57
C PHE A 141 2.24 10.07 -16.82
N PRO A 142 2.10 11.41 -16.88
CA PRO A 142 1.15 12.16 -16.06
C PRO A 142 -0.32 11.82 -16.36
N ASP A 143 -0.63 11.28 -17.53
CA ASP A 143 -1.99 10.90 -17.91
C ASP A 143 -2.42 9.51 -17.43
N LEU A 144 -1.48 8.69 -16.96
CA LEU A 144 -1.78 7.33 -16.51
C LEU A 144 -2.40 7.35 -15.11
N GLU A 145 -3.73 7.42 -15.05
CA GLU A 145 -4.54 7.47 -13.80
C GLU A 145 -4.10 6.45 -12.74
N LYS A 146 -3.69 5.26 -13.18
CA LYS A 146 -3.25 4.19 -12.27
C LYS A 146 -2.01 4.59 -11.45
N LEU A 147 -1.07 5.34 -12.02
CA LEU A 147 0.14 5.76 -11.30
C LEU A 147 -0.18 6.75 -10.19
N HIS A 148 -1.09 7.70 -10.45
CA HIS A 148 -1.54 8.67 -9.45
C HIS A 148 -2.16 8.00 -8.23
N ILE A 149 -3.07 7.04 -8.46
CA ILE A 149 -3.71 6.33 -7.36
C ILE A 149 -2.72 5.43 -6.62
N THR A 150 -1.79 4.77 -7.33
CA THR A 150 -0.76 3.94 -6.69
C THR A 150 0.20 4.78 -5.85
N LEU A 151 0.63 5.96 -6.34
CA LEU A 151 1.46 6.90 -5.58
C LEU A 151 0.73 7.43 -4.34
N ALA A 152 -0.54 7.82 -4.47
CA ALA A 152 -1.36 8.27 -3.34
C ALA A 152 -1.43 7.21 -2.23
N ILE A 153 -1.68 5.95 -2.61
CA ILE A 153 -1.72 4.83 -1.67
C ILE A 153 -0.36 4.63 -1.00
N ARG A 154 0.73 4.66 -1.78
CA ARG A 154 2.08 4.44 -1.22
C ARG A 154 2.49 5.52 -0.24
N LEU A 155 2.25 6.79 -0.57
CA LEU A 155 2.48 7.92 0.34
C LEU A 155 1.69 7.77 1.64
N ALA A 156 0.40 7.39 1.55
CA ALA A 156 -0.42 7.16 2.74
C ALA A 156 0.07 5.97 3.59
N GLU A 157 0.57 4.90 2.97
CA GLU A 157 1.16 3.76 3.69
C GLU A 157 2.49 4.11 4.38
N SER A 158 3.31 4.94 3.73
CA SER A 158 4.55 5.50 4.30
C SER A 158 4.24 6.40 5.51
N ALA A 159 3.29 7.33 5.34
CA ALA A 159 2.81 8.21 6.41
C ALA A 159 2.29 7.43 7.63
N LYS A 160 1.55 6.33 7.42
CA LYS A 160 1.07 5.47 8.51
C LYS A 160 2.21 4.84 9.29
N ARG A 161 3.32 4.47 8.63
CA ARG A 161 4.52 3.95 9.29
C ARG A 161 5.21 5.05 10.09
N ASP A 162 5.39 6.24 9.54
CA ASP A 162 5.97 7.36 10.29
C ASP A 162 5.12 7.73 11.52
N MET A 163 3.81 7.75 11.37
CA MET A 163 2.87 7.98 12.48
C MET A 163 3.02 6.91 13.59
N SER A 164 3.19 5.64 13.23
CA SER A 164 3.40 4.55 14.21
C SER A 164 4.72 4.68 14.98
N ARG A 165 5.66 5.46 14.46
CA ARG A 165 6.94 5.78 15.08
C ARG A 165 6.96 7.15 15.77
N SER A 166 5.79 7.76 15.91
CA SER A 166 5.60 9.09 16.49
C SER A 166 6.26 10.23 15.69
N GLU A 167 6.53 10.02 14.41
CA GLU A 167 7.04 11.04 13.50
C GLU A 167 5.88 11.80 12.85
N PHE A 168 5.03 12.38 13.70
CA PHE A 168 3.73 12.94 13.29
C PHE A 168 3.86 14.07 12.26
N PHE A 169 4.88 14.91 12.36
CA PHE A 169 5.07 16.00 11.39
C PHE A 169 5.37 15.47 9.97
N LEU A 170 6.26 14.49 9.85
CA LEU A 170 6.58 13.84 8.58
C LEU A 170 5.36 13.08 8.02
N ALA A 171 4.66 12.35 8.89
CA ALA A 171 3.43 11.67 8.52
C ALA A 171 2.36 12.63 7.98
N ALA A 172 2.18 13.79 8.63
CA ALA A 172 1.24 14.82 8.18
C ALA A 172 1.56 15.31 6.76
N GLN A 173 2.83 15.62 6.50
CA GLN A 173 3.28 16.06 5.17
C GLN A 173 2.99 15.01 4.09
N LEU A 174 3.29 13.74 4.37
CA LEU A 174 3.02 12.64 3.44
C LEU A 174 1.53 12.40 3.21
N PHE A 175 0.68 12.51 4.25
CA PHE A 175 -0.76 12.43 4.07
C PHE A 175 -1.31 13.58 3.23
N VAL A 176 -0.84 14.81 3.44
CA VAL A 176 -1.22 15.97 2.61
C VAL A 176 -0.81 15.75 1.16
N GLU A 177 0.38 15.22 0.91
CA GLU A 177 0.83 14.90 -0.44
C GLU A 177 -0.02 13.79 -1.09
N ALA A 178 -0.31 12.71 -0.36
CA ALA A 178 -1.22 11.64 -0.81
C ALA A 178 -2.60 12.19 -1.19
N ALA A 179 -3.14 13.12 -0.39
CA ALA A 179 -4.43 13.76 -0.66
C ALA A 179 -4.44 14.55 -1.98
N LYS A 180 -3.31 15.14 -2.40
CA LYS A 180 -3.22 15.82 -3.71
C LYS A 180 -3.42 14.83 -4.86
N TYR A 181 -2.76 13.68 -4.82
CA TYR A 181 -2.90 12.65 -5.87
C TYR A 181 -4.28 12.00 -5.88
N TYR A 182 -4.89 11.75 -4.72
CA TYR A 182 -6.30 11.31 -4.67
C TYR A 182 -7.24 12.33 -5.31
N ARG A 183 -7.07 13.63 -5.03
CA ARG A 183 -7.88 14.69 -5.66
C ARG A 183 -7.69 14.72 -7.18
N GLN A 184 -6.46 14.61 -7.68
CA GLN A 184 -6.18 14.56 -9.12
C GLN A 184 -6.86 13.37 -9.79
N PHE A 185 -6.81 12.19 -9.18
CA PHE A 185 -7.53 11.01 -9.67
C PHE A 185 -9.05 11.25 -9.72
N LEU A 186 -9.62 11.85 -8.67
CA LEU A 186 -11.05 12.11 -8.55
C LEU A 186 -11.57 13.18 -9.51
N ILE A 187 -10.72 14.06 -10.08
CA ILE A 187 -11.11 14.96 -11.17
C ILE A 187 -11.57 14.14 -12.39
N LYS A 188 -10.84 13.06 -12.72
CA LYS A 188 -11.16 12.18 -13.85
C LYS A 188 -12.22 11.13 -13.48
N ARG A 189 -12.31 10.75 -12.19
CA ARG A 189 -13.24 9.75 -11.67
C ARG A 189 -14.12 10.29 -10.53
N PRO A 190 -15.01 11.27 -10.80
CA PRO A 190 -15.74 11.97 -9.74
C PRO A 190 -16.73 11.08 -8.97
N HIS A 191 -17.10 9.92 -9.50
CA HIS A 191 -18.02 8.97 -8.86
C HIS A 191 -17.31 7.80 -8.16
N ASP A 192 -15.97 7.80 -8.06
CA ASP A 192 -15.25 6.76 -7.33
C ASP A 192 -15.41 6.94 -5.82
N ILE A 193 -16.38 6.21 -5.25
CA ILE A 193 -16.70 6.23 -3.82
C ILE A 193 -15.53 5.68 -2.99
N GLY A 194 -14.82 4.67 -3.49
CA GLY A 194 -13.71 4.03 -2.78
C GLY A 194 -12.58 5.03 -2.56
N THR A 195 -12.11 5.66 -3.65
CA THR A 195 -11.05 6.66 -3.58
C THR A 195 -11.46 7.92 -2.80
N ARG A 196 -12.74 8.32 -2.85
CA ARG A 196 -13.23 9.42 -2.00
C ARG A 196 -13.14 9.09 -0.52
N LEU A 197 -13.45 7.84 -0.13
CA LEU A 197 -13.27 7.40 1.25
C LEU A 197 -11.79 7.38 1.65
N ASP A 198 -10.90 6.92 0.76
CA ASP A 198 -9.45 6.97 0.99
C ASP A 198 -8.94 8.41 1.19
N LEU A 199 -9.41 9.36 0.37
CA LEU A 199 -9.09 10.78 0.53
C LEU A 199 -9.58 11.32 1.88
N GLY A 200 -10.83 11.02 2.27
CA GLY A 200 -11.40 11.46 3.54
C GLY A 200 -10.62 10.93 4.74
N GLU A 201 -10.30 9.64 4.75
CA GLU A 201 -9.47 9.01 5.80
C GLU A 201 -8.08 9.66 5.86
N THR A 202 -7.45 9.87 4.71
CA THR A 202 -6.12 10.50 4.60
C THR A 202 -6.10 11.90 5.21
N LEU A 203 -7.12 12.72 4.93
CA LEU A 203 -7.25 14.07 5.48
C LEU A 203 -7.46 14.08 7.00
N ILE A 204 -8.28 13.16 7.54
CA ILE A 204 -8.42 13.01 9.01
C ILE A 204 -7.09 12.67 9.65
N LEU A 205 -6.32 11.75 9.05
CA LEU A 205 -5.03 11.34 9.59
C LEU A 205 -4.01 12.49 9.55
N ALA A 206 -3.98 13.28 8.48
CA ALA A 206 -3.19 14.51 8.43
C ALA A 206 -3.60 15.48 9.55
N GLY A 207 -4.90 15.73 9.72
CA GLY A 207 -5.43 16.64 10.74
C GLY A 207 -5.06 16.23 12.16
N ARG A 208 -5.14 14.92 12.46
CA ARG A 208 -4.72 14.34 13.75
C ARG A 208 -3.21 14.44 13.98
N CYS A 209 -2.41 14.22 12.94
CA CYS A 209 -0.97 14.39 13.06
C CYS A 209 -0.60 15.85 13.37
N TYR A 210 -1.23 16.80 12.68
CA TYR A 210 -1.03 18.23 12.93
C TYR A 210 -1.49 18.67 14.32
N GLU A 211 -2.61 18.13 14.80
CA GLU A 211 -3.10 18.34 16.17
C GLU A 211 -2.05 17.94 17.21
N VAL A 212 -1.46 16.74 17.05
CA VAL A 212 -0.40 16.24 17.95
C VAL A 212 0.85 17.13 17.90
N THR A 213 1.19 17.69 16.74
CA THR A 213 2.34 18.59 16.59
C THR A 213 2.06 20.04 16.99
N GLY A 214 0.80 20.39 17.31
CA GLY A 214 0.39 21.75 17.70
C GLY A 214 0.11 22.70 16.53
N GLU A 215 0.07 22.20 15.31
CA GLU A 215 -0.21 22.99 14.09
C GLU A 215 -1.73 23.12 13.87
N GLN A 216 -2.36 23.92 14.73
CA GLN A 216 -3.83 24.00 14.81
C GLN A 216 -4.49 24.46 13.50
N ALA A 217 -3.87 25.38 12.77
CA ALA A 217 -4.41 25.87 11.50
C ALA A 217 -4.45 24.77 10.44
N ASP A 218 -3.34 24.05 10.27
CA ASP A 218 -3.26 22.92 9.33
C ASP A 218 -4.18 21.77 9.74
N SER A 219 -4.30 21.52 11.05
CA SER A 219 -5.24 20.54 11.59
C SER A 219 -6.69 20.87 11.21
N ALA A 220 -7.12 22.11 11.48
CA ALA A 220 -8.46 22.58 11.16
C ALA A 220 -8.75 22.56 9.65
N GLU A 221 -7.78 22.95 8.81
CA GLU A 221 -7.91 22.89 7.35
C GLU A 221 -8.15 21.46 6.86
N ASN A 222 -7.39 20.50 7.38
CA ASN A 222 -7.52 19.09 6.98
C ASN A 222 -8.86 18.49 7.43
N PHE A 223 -9.33 18.79 8.65
CA PHE A 223 -10.65 18.35 9.09
C PHE A 223 -11.79 18.98 8.28
N ALA A 224 -11.71 20.28 7.97
CA ALA A 224 -12.69 20.95 7.11
C ALA A 224 -12.74 20.32 5.71
N ALA A 225 -11.57 20.02 5.12
CA ALA A 225 -11.50 19.32 3.85
C ALA A 225 -12.09 17.90 3.92
N ALA A 226 -11.86 17.17 5.01
CA ALA A 226 -12.46 15.85 5.22
C ALA A 226 -13.99 15.93 5.37
N GLN A 227 -14.51 16.93 6.09
CA GLN A 227 -15.96 17.18 6.15
C GLN A 227 -16.55 17.47 4.77
N GLU A 228 -15.85 18.23 3.92
CA GLU A 228 -16.29 18.48 2.55
C GLU A 228 -16.40 17.17 1.75
N VAL A 229 -15.40 16.29 1.87
CA VAL A 229 -15.43 14.96 1.23
C VAL A 229 -16.64 14.14 1.68
N LEU A 230 -16.98 14.17 2.97
CA LEU A 230 -18.19 13.50 3.49
C LEU A 230 -19.47 14.07 2.86
N GLN A 231 -19.57 15.40 2.72
CA GLN A 231 -20.72 16.02 2.06
C GLN A 231 -20.81 15.62 0.58
N GLN A 232 -19.67 15.55 -0.12
CA GLN A 232 -19.63 15.08 -1.50
C GLN A 232 -20.07 13.61 -1.61
N LEU A 233 -19.63 12.74 -0.70
CA LEU A 233 -20.08 11.34 -0.64
C LEU A 233 -21.58 11.21 -0.43
N LYS A 234 -22.18 12.01 0.46
CA LYS A 234 -23.63 12.02 0.69
C LYS A 234 -24.42 12.43 -0.57
N ARG A 235 -23.89 13.32 -1.39
CA ARG A 235 -24.50 13.75 -2.66
C ARG A 235 -24.44 12.68 -3.76
N LEU A 236 -23.45 11.77 -3.71
CA LEU A 236 -23.30 10.69 -4.69
C LEU A 236 -24.33 9.57 -4.52
N GLY A 237 -25.08 9.56 -3.41
CA GLY A 237 -26.12 8.58 -3.14
C GLY A 237 -25.62 7.38 -2.33
N PRO A 238 -26.34 6.24 -2.38
CA PRO A 238 -26.09 5.13 -1.47
C PRO A 238 -24.71 4.49 -1.69
N CYS A 239 -23.95 4.39 -0.60
CA CYS A 239 -22.65 3.73 -0.58
C CYS A 239 -22.81 2.21 -0.83
N PRO A 240 -22.00 1.61 -1.74
CA PRO A 240 -22.00 0.17 -1.97
C PRO A 240 -21.81 -0.63 -0.68
N LYS A 241 -22.51 -1.76 -0.53
CA LYS A 241 -22.51 -2.57 0.70
C LYS A 241 -21.12 -2.90 1.24
N HIS A 242 -20.17 -3.21 0.34
CA HIS A 242 -18.79 -3.54 0.73
C HIS A 242 -17.99 -2.34 1.26
N LEU A 243 -18.46 -1.11 1.07
CA LEU A 243 -17.85 0.13 1.54
C LEU A 243 -18.62 0.83 2.68
N GLN A 244 -19.84 0.36 3.00
CA GLN A 244 -20.67 0.98 4.05
C GLN A 244 -19.96 1.05 5.40
N HIS A 245 -19.23 -0.02 5.75
CA HIS A 245 -18.45 -0.06 6.97
C HIS A 245 -17.35 1.02 6.99
N LYS A 246 -16.67 1.24 5.86
CA LYS A 246 -15.61 2.25 5.75
C LYS A 246 -16.19 3.67 5.84
N LEU A 247 -17.35 3.89 5.21
CA LEU A 247 -18.08 5.16 5.35
C LEU A 247 -18.48 5.42 6.81
N GLN A 248 -18.98 4.42 7.52
CA GLN A 248 -19.32 4.55 8.93
C GLN A 248 -18.10 4.95 9.78
N GLN A 249 -16.96 4.28 9.57
CA GLN A 249 -15.72 4.61 10.28
C GLN A 249 -15.22 6.02 9.97
N PHE A 250 -15.36 6.47 8.72
CA PHE A 250 -15.02 7.82 8.32
C PHE A 250 -15.91 8.86 9.02
N GLU A 251 -17.22 8.62 9.11
CA GLU A 251 -18.15 9.47 9.85
C GLU A 251 -17.84 9.50 11.35
N GLU A 252 -17.58 8.34 11.96
CA GLU A 252 -17.20 8.23 13.38
C GLU A 252 -15.88 8.97 13.67
N ALA A 253 -14.89 8.84 12.80
CA ALA A 253 -13.58 9.44 12.98
C ALA A 253 -13.60 10.97 12.90
N LEU A 254 -14.52 11.56 12.12
CA LEU A 254 -14.76 13.00 12.07
C LEU A 254 -15.43 13.51 13.35
N ASN A 255 -16.46 12.81 13.83
CA ASN A 255 -17.22 13.25 15.01
C ASN A 255 -16.39 13.21 16.31
N GLN A 256 -15.38 12.34 16.37
CA GLN A 256 -14.46 12.28 17.51
C GLN A 256 -13.52 13.50 17.62
N GLY A 257 -13.35 14.29 16.55
CA GLY A 257 -12.57 15.53 16.56
C GLY A 257 -13.31 16.76 17.11
N ASP A 258 -14.64 16.74 17.12
CA ASP A 258 -15.49 17.84 17.64
C ASP A 258 -15.71 17.75 19.17
N SER A 259 -15.15 16.75 19.86
CA SER A 259 -15.44 16.45 21.27
C SER A 259 -14.49 17.12 22.28
N THR A 260 -13.56 17.94 21.82
CA THR A 260 -12.49 18.56 22.62
C THR A 260 -12.56 20.10 22.60
N GLU A 261 -13.76 20.64 22.83
CA GLU A 261 -13.98 22.03 23.27
C GLU A 261 -14.27 22.10 24.77
#